data_AF-W7YI16-F1
#
_entry.id   AF-W7YI16-F1
#
_cell.length_a   1.000
_cell.length_b   1.000
_cell.length_c   1.000
_cell.angle_alpha   90.00
_cell.angle_beta   90.00
_cell.angle_gamma   90.00
#
_symmetry.space_group_name_H-M   'P 1'
#
loop_
_entity.id
_entity.type
_entity.pdbx_description
1 polymer ?
#
loop_
_entity_poly.entity_id
_entity_poly.type
_entity_poly.pdbx_seq_one_letter_code
_entity_poly.pdbx_strand_id
1 'polypeptide(L)'
;MSLYFFLRKDFFLYFASLVILLAFVLFFIKSIGVNPLTGNHTILLESFNTINEKEHTHTYLHINERGNIFLVIALALIGIGTSIKVTASWLNNEKEKNEIKKEKLNAELSYLKSQIDPHFFFNTLNNIYSLAQLKSDKTPQIILKLSELMRYNIYEANKEKVFLKDEINYVQNFIDLQRIRLAKSVDIDYYVRGKIGDKKIEPLIFLPFIENAFKHGIDYTNSCSIDIEISIEEQEITLLVINSTLSRKEKIAQQSGFGLRNIKKRLELLYKNQYTLDISENENKFMVKLTLYLNDH
;
A
#
# COMPACT_ATOMS: atom_id res chain seq x y z
N MET A 1 9.31 6.59 -27.34
CA MET A 1 10.44 5.65 -27.26
C MET A 1 11.72 6.39 -27.65
N SER A 2 12.00 7.50 -26.97
CA SER A 2 12.89 8.56 -27.45
C SER A 2 13.68 9.14 -26.28
N LEU A 3 14.97 9.39 -26.51
CA LEU A 3 15.96 10.17 -25.73
C LEU A 3 16.20 9.84 -24.24
N TYR A 4 15.17 9.49 -23.47
CA TYR A 4 15.26 9.20 -22.03
C TYR A 4 16.08 7.94 -21.70
N PHE A 5 16.21 7.04 -22.68
CA PHE A 5 17.03 5.83 -22.58
C PHE A 5 18.54 6.13 -22.48
N PHE A 6 19.01 7.25 -23.05
CA PHE A 6 20.44 7.57 -23.13
C PHE A 6 20.96 8.38 -21.94
N LEU A 7 20.08 8.91 -21.08
CA LEU A 7 20.43 9.87 -20.02
C LEU A 7 20.60 9.24 -18.63
N ARG A 8 20.50 7.92 -18.49
CA ARG A 8 20.74 7.25 -17.19
C ARG A 8 22.25 7.02 -16.99
N LYS A 9 22.78 7.51 -15.86
CA LYS A 9 24.20 7.50 -15.49
C LYS A 9 24.88 6.14 -15.65
N ASP A 10 24.14 5.06 -15.36
CA ASP A 10 24.65 3.68 -15.45
C ASP A 10 24.83 3.21 -16.91
N PHE A 11 23.95 3.65 -17.81
CA PHE A 11 24.05 3.36 -19.25
C PHE A 11 25.16 4.17 -19.91
N PHE A 12 25.35 5.42 -19.47
CA PHE A 12 26.46 6.26 -19.89
C PHE A 12 27.81 5.66 -19.48
N LEU A 13 27.96 5.23 -18.21
CA LEU A 13 29.17 4.56 -17.73
C LEU A 13 29.45 3.26 -18.49
N TYR A 14 28.40 2.50 -18.79
CA TYR A 14 28.50 1.29 -19.59
C TYR A 14 28.97 1.55 -21.03
N PHE A 15 28.29 2.47 -21.72
CA PHE A 15 28.64 2.88 -23.08
C PHE A 15 30.06 3.47 -23.12
N ALA A 16 30.43 4.29 -22.14
CA ALA A 16 31.77 4.82 -22.00
C ALA A 16 32.82 3.71 -21.85
N SER A 17 32.56 2.67 -21.05
CA SER A 17 33.49 1.54 -20.91
C SER A 17 33.67 0.76 -22.21
N LEU A 18 32.61 0.64 -23.01
CA LEU A 18 32.65 -0.06 -24.30
C LEU A 18 33.38 0.77 -25.37
N VAL A 19 33.20 2.10 -25.35
CA VAL A 19 33.97 3.05 -26.19
C VAL A 19 35.44 3.07 -25.79
N ILE A 20 35.77 3.03 -24.49
CA ILE A 20 37.15 2.96 -24.00
C ILE A 20 37.80 1.65 -24.42
N LEU A 21 37.11 0.52 -24.30
CA LEU A 21 37.59 -0.78 -24.77
C LEU A 21 37.86 -0.75 -26.28
N LEU A 22 36.93 -0.21 -27.07
CA LEU A 22 37.10 -0.07 -28.52
C LEU A 22 38.29 0.85 -28.87
N ALA A 23 38.44 1.98 -28.17
CA ALA A 23 39.56 2.90 -28.37
C ALA A 23 40.90 2.25 -28.00
N PHE A 24 40.94 1.46 -26.93
CA PHE A 24 42.13 0.71 -26.52
C PHE A 24 42.50 -0.34 -27.57
N VAL A 25 41.51 -1.06 -28.11
CA VAL A 25 41.70 -2.00 -29.22
C VAL A 25 42.27 -1.31 -30.45
N LEU A 26 41.68 -0.18 -30.87
CA LEU A 26 42.15 0.58 -32.04
C LEU A 26 43.56 1.15 -31.84
N PHE A 27 43.87 1.65 -30.64
CA PHE A 27 45.20 2.11 -30.27
C PHE A 27 46.23 0.97 -30.35
N PHE A 28 45.87 -0.21 -29.84
CA PHE A 28 46.75 -1.38 -29.85
C PHE A 28 47.02 -1.88 -31.27
N ILE A 29 45.98 -1.95 -32.14
CA ILE A 29 46.12 -2.29 -33.57
C ILE A 29 47.09 -1.31 -34.26
N LYS A 30 46.95 -0.01 -33.99
CA LYS A 30 47.85 1.02 -34.53
C LYS A 30 49.29 0.89 -34.00
N SER A 31 49.46 0.53 -32.73
CA SER A 31 50.77 0.33 -32.10
C SER A 31 51.55 -0.86 -32.66
N ILE A 32 50.88 -1.82 -33.29
CA ILE A 32 51.52 -2.98 -33.95
C ILE A 32 52.02 -2.61 -35.36
N GLY A 33 51.78 -1.39 -35.84
CA GLY A 33 52.22 -0.93 -37.17
C GLY A 33 51.27 -1.32 -38.31
N VAL A 34 50.10 -1.86 -37.99
CA VAL A 34 49.03 -2.14 -38.95
C VAL A 34 48.13 -0.91 -39.03
N ASN A 35 48.24 -0.15 -40.12
CA ASN A 35 47.36 0.99 -40.36
C ASN A 35 46.04 0.45 -40.96
N PRO A 36 44.90 0.51 -40.24
CA PRO A 36 43.68 -0.21 -40.63
C PRO A 36 43.04 0.32 -41.91
N LEU A 37 43.44 1.50 -42.39
CA LEU A 37 42.91 2.15 -43.59
C LEU A 37 43.69 1.85 -44.88
N THR A 38 44.92 1.33 -44.78
CA THR A 38 45.78 1.16 -45.96
C THR A 38 46.42 -0.22 -46.10
N GLY A 39 46.32 -1.10 -45.09
CA GLY A 39 46.72 -2.51 -45.20
C GLY A 39 48.21 -2.77 -45.48
N ASN A 40 49.06 -1.75 -45.50
CA ASN A 40 50.49 -1.89 -45.80
C ASN A 40 51.33 -1.94 -44.52
N HIS A 41 52.12 -3.01 -44.36
CA HIS A 41 53.12 -3.15 -43.31
C HIS A 41 54.32 -2.24 -43.63
N THR A 42 54.40 -1.05 -43.01
CA THR A 42 55.56 -0.16 -43.10
C THR A 42 56.74 -0.67 -42.27
N ILE A 43 57.37 -1.77 -42.69
CA ILE A 43 58.67 -2.24 -42.16
C ILE A 43 59.70 -2.48 -43.29
N LEU A 44 59.36 -2.26 -44.57
CA LEU A 44 60.24 -2.68 -45.67
C LEU A 44 61.43 -1.79 -46.02
N LEU A 45 61.70 -0.66 -45.33
CA LEU A 45 62.80 0.25 -45.72
C LEU A 45 64.06 0.19 -44.85
N GLU A 46 64.12 -0.60 -43.78
CA GLU A 46 65.35 -0.73 -42.96
C GLU A 46 66.07 -2.09 -43.12
N SER A 47 65.52 -3.05 -43.87
CA SER A 47 66.00 -4.44 -43.76
C SER A 47 67.12 -4.87 -44.72
N PHE A 48 67.69 -4.02 -45.57
CA PHE A 48 68.68 -4.50 -46.57
C PHE A 48 70.03 -5.00 -46.02
N ASN A 49 70.30 -4.94 -44.70
CA ASN A 49 71.64 -5.24 -44.15
C ASN A 49 71.83 -6.44 -43.19
N THR A 50 70.85 -7.31 -42.97
CA THR A 50 71.05 -8.51 -42.11
C THR A 50 70.28 -9.72 -42.62
N ILE A 51 70.89 -10.51 -43.51
CA ILE A 51 70.20 -11.61 -44.22
C ILE A 51 70.18 -12.94 -43.42
N ASN A 52 70.95 -13.10 -42.33
CA ASN A 52 71.01 -14.36 -41.57
C ASN A 52 70.20 -14.43 -40.26
N GLU A 53 69.53 -13.36 -39.82
CA GLU A 53 68.64 -13.37 -38.64
C GLU A 53 67.14 -13.39 -39.00
N LYS A 54 66.80 -13.40 -40.30
CA LYS A 54 65.46 -13.03 -40.77
C LYS A 54 64.41 -14.14 -40.82
N GLU A 55 64.79 -15.41 -40.98
CA GLU A 55 63.78 -16.48 -41.11
C GLU A 55 62.98 -16.70 -39.82
N HIS A 56 63.64 -16.58 -38.66
CA HIS A 56 62.99 -16.67 -37.36
C HIS A 56 62.19 -15.39 -37.06
N THR A 57 62.75 -14.21 -37.32
CA THR A 57 62.15 -12.91 -36.95
C THR A 57 60.84 -12.62 -37.70
N HIS A 58 60.74 -12.96 -38.99
CA HIS A 58 59.50 -12.81 -39.76
C HIS A 58 58.40 -13.80 -39.32
N THR A 59 58.78 -15.00 -38.88
CA THR A 59 57.84 -16.01 -38.37
C THR A 59 57.23 -15.58 -37.02
N TYR A 60 58.03 -15.00 -36.11
CA TYR A 60 57.54 -14.48 -34.83
C TYR A 60 56.63 -13.25 -34.96
N LEU A 61 56.89 -12.36 -35.92
CA LEU A 61 56.04 -11.19 -36.21
C LEU A 61 54.64 -11.61 -36.66
N HIS A 62 54.52 -12.55 -37.61
CA HIS A 62 53.20 -13.02 -38.09
C HIS A 62 52.43 -13.85 -37.05
N ILE A 63 53.11 -14.57 -36.16
CA ILE A 63 52.47 -15.31 -35.05
C ILE A 63 51.89 -14.34 -34.01
N ASN A 64 52.61 -13.26 -33.69
CA ASN A 64 52.13 -12.22 -32.76
C ASN A 64 50.93 -11.44 -33.31
N GLU A 65 50.90 -11.11 -34.60
CA GLU A 65 49.76 -10.41 -35.21
C GLU A 65 48.47 -11.24 -35.18
N ARG A 66 48.55 -12.55 -35.42
CA ARG A 66 47.38 -13.44 -35.31
C ARG A 66 46.88 -13.56 -33.87
N GLY A 67 47.77 -13.70 -32.89
CA GLY A 67 47.41 -13.77 -31.47
C GLY A 67 46.67 -12.52 -30.97
N ASN A 68 47.07 -11.35 -31.44
CA ASN A 68 46.43 -10.07 -31.08
C ASN A 68 45.01 -9.94 -31.67
N ILE A 69 44.76 -10.39 -32.90
CA ILE A 69 43.42 -10.41 -33.49
C ILE A 69 42.48 -11.33 -32.71
N PHE A 70 42.94 -12.53 -32.32
CA PHE A 70 42.16 -13.44 -31.49
C PHE A 70 41.80 -12.82 -30.13
N LEU A 71 42.74 -12.10 -29.50
CA LEU A 71 42.51 -11.43 -28.22
C LEU A 71 41.45 -10.31 -28.35
N VAL A 72 41.50 -9.51 -29.42
CA VAL A 72 40.51 -8.47 -29.70
C VAL A 72 39.12 -9.07 -29.91
N ILE A 73 39.01 -10.15 -30.69
CA ILE A 73 37.73 -10.84 -30.92
C ILE A 73 37.19 -11.42 -29.61
N ALA A 74 38.05 -12.03 -28.78
CA ALA A 74 37.66 -12.57 -27.49
C ALA A 74 37.11 -11.49 -26.54
N LEU A 75 37.78 -10.33 -26.47
CA LEU A 75 37.31 -9.19 -25.67
C LEU A 75 35.98 -8.63 -26.20
N ALA A 76 35.81 -8.54 -27.52
CA ALA A 76 34.56 -8.09 -28.12
C ALA A 76 33.40 -9.04 -27.81
N LEU A 77 33.62 -10.36 -27.89
CA LEU A 77 32.60 -11.37 -27.55
C LEU A 77 32.21 -11.32 -26.05
N ILE A 78 33.19 -11.12 -25.16
CA ILE A 78 32.93 -10.93 -23.72
C ILE A 78 32.11 -9.64 -23.50
N GLY A 79 32.48 -8.54 -24.17
CA GLY A 79 31.75 -7.28 -24.11
C GLY A 79 30.30 -7.41 -24.59
N ILE A 80 30.06 -8.09 -25.70
CA ILE A 80 28.71 -8.33 -26.23
C ILE A 80 27.91 -9.23 -25.28
N GLY A 81 28.50 -10.34 -24.82
CA GLY A 81 27.83 -11.27 -23.91
C GLY A 81 27.44 -10.61 -22.58
N THR A 82 28.33 -9.81 -22.00
CA THR A 82 28.05 -9.02 -20.79
C THR A 82 26.98 -7.95 -21.06
N SER A 83 27.01 -7.28 -22.22
CA SER A 83 25.97 -6.30 -22.63
C SER A 83 24.58 -6.92 -22.64
N ILE A 84 24.45 -8.09 -23.27
CA ILE A 84 23.19 -8.81 -23.38
C ILE A 84 22.71 -9.21 -21.99
N LYS A 85 23.58 -9.77 -21.15
CA LYS A 85 23.23 -10.20 -19.79
C LYS A 85 22.79 -9.03 -18.91
N VAL A 86 23.49 -7.90 -18.95
CA VAL A 86 23.14 -6.69 -18.20
C VAL A 86 21.80 -6.14 -18.67
N THR A 87 21.57 -6.06 -19.98
CA THR A 87 20.31 -5.58 -20.54
C THR A 87 19.14 -6.50 -20.17
N ALA A 88 19.32 -7.81 -20.28
CA ALA A 88 18.31 -8.80 -19.91
C ALA A 88 17.99 -8.75 -18.39
N SER A 89 19.02 -8.63 -17.55
CA SER A 89 18.85 -8.47 -16.10
C SER A 89 18.12 -7.17 -15.77
N TRP A 90 18.45 -6.06 -16.44
CA TRP A 90 17.76 -4.79 -16.25
C TRP A 90 16.28 -4.86 -16.64
N LEU A 91 15.95 -5.49 -17.77
CA LEU A 91 14.58 -5.71 -18.21
C LEU A 91 13.79 -6.56 -17.21
N ASN A 92 14.40 -7.61 -16.66
CA ASN A 92 13.78 -8.43 -15.62
C ASN A 92 13.54 -7.62 -14.34
N ASN A 93 14.53 -6.84 -13.89
CA ASN A 93 14.40 -6.00 -12.71
C ASN A 93 13.32 -4.91 -12.89
N GLU A 94 13.19 -4.33 -14.08
CA GLU A 94 12.11 -3.37 -14.38
C GLU A 94 10.73 -4.05 -14.40
N LYS A 95 10.63 -5.29 -14.91
CA LYS A 95 9.39 -6.07 -14.82
C LYS A 95 9.00 -6.36 -13.38
N GLU A 96 9.93 -6.86 -12.58
CA GLU A 96 9.71 -7.15 -11.15
C GLU A 96 9.29 -5.89 -10.38
N LYS A 97 9.97 -4.76 -10.62
CA LYS A 97 9.56 -3.46 -10.04
C LYS A 97 8.14 -3.06 -10.42
N ASN A 98 7.75 -3.27 -11.68
CA ASN A 98 6.40 -2.96 -12.13
C ASN A 98 5.36 -3.93 -11.53
N GLU A 99 5.70 -5.20 -11.35
CA GLU A 99 4.86 -6.19 -10.66
C GLU A 99 4.66 -5.82 -9.20
N ILE A 100 5.73 -5.53 -8.46
CA ILE A 100 5.65 -5.05 -7.06
C ILE A 100 4.80 -3.78 -6.96
N LYS A 101 4.97 -2.83 -7.89
CA LYS A 101 4.16 -1.61 -7.91
C LYS A 101 2.67 -1.90 -8.15
N LYS A 102 2.36 -2.85 -9.03
CA LYS A 102 0.99 -3.29 -9.31
C LYS A 102 0.39 -4.00 -8.11
N GLU A 103 1.13 -4.89 -7.46
CA GLU A 103 0.72 -5.57 -6.24
C GLU A 103 0.44 -4.58 -5.11
N LYS A 104 1.33 -3.60 -4.92
CA LYS A 104 1.12 -2.51 -3.96
C LYS A 104 -0.17 -1.74 -4.25
N LEU A 105 -0.39 -1.33 -5.51
CA LEU A 105 -1.61 -0.62 -5.89
C LEU A 105 -2.87 -1.46 -5.65
N ASN A 106 -2.83 -2.75 -5.99
CA ASN A 106 -3.94 -3.67 -5.74
C ASN A 106 -4.20 -3.86 -4.25
N ALA A 107 -3.15 -3.91 -3.42
CA ALA A 107 -3.26 -3.99 -1.97
C ALA A 107 -3.89 -2.71 -1.39
N GLU A 108 -3.42 -1.53 -1.82
CA GLU A 108 -3.99 -0.24 -1.43
C GLU A 108 -5.47 -0.13 -1.85
N LEU A 109 -5.80 -0.51 -3.09
CA LEU A 109 -7.19 -0.54 -3.56
C LEU A 109 -8.06 -1.53 -2.78
N SER A 110 -7.54 -2.70 -2.45
CA SER A 110 -8.27 -3.70 -1.67
C SER A 110 -8.49 -3.23 -0.23
N TYR A 111 -7.49 -2.58 0.36
CA TYR A 111 -7.60 -1.93 1.66
C TYR A 111 -8.67 -0.85 1.65
N LEU A 112 -8.64 0.06 0.67
CA LEU A 112 -9.67 1.11 0.52
C LEU A 112 -11.07 0.53 0.36
N LYS A 113 -11.24 -0.51 -0.47
CA LYS A 113 -12.53 -1.21 -0.64
C LYS A 113 -13.01 -1.86 0.65
N SER A 114 -12.09 -2.39 1.47
CA SER A 114 -12.42 -3.07 2.72
C SER A 114 -12.95 -2.12 3.81
N GLN A 115 -12.72 -0.82 3.69
CA GLN A 115 -13.25 0.18 4.63
C GLN A 115 -14.77 0.39 4.47
N ILE A 116 -15.37 -0.15 3.42
CA ILE A 116 -16.81 -0.07 3.13
C ILE A 116 -17.40 -1.45 3.39
N ASP A 117 -18.32 -1.60 4.36
CA ASP A 117 -19.08 -2.86 4.55
C ASP A 117 -20.16 -2.99 3.47
N PRO A 118 -19.96 -3.77 2.39
CA PRO A 118 -20.91 -3.82 1.27
C PRO A 118 -22.27 -4.33 1.74
N HIS A 119 -22.28 -5.22 2.74
CA HIS A 119 -23.51 -5.80 3.26
C HIS A 119 -24.38 -4.75 3.97
N PHE A 120 -23.79 -3.85 4.76
CA PHE A 120 -24.51 -2.71 5.33
C PHE A 120 -25.15 -1.84 4.24
N PHE A 121 -24.42 -1.53 3.16
CA PHE A 121 -24.94 -0.69 2.07
C PHE A 121 -26.07 -1.37 1.31
N PHE A 122 -25.93 -2.64 0.92
CA PHE A 122 -27.00 -3.38 0.24
C PHE A 122 -28.28 -3.44 1.07
N ASN A 123 -28.15 -3.72 2.37
CA ASN A 123 -29.31 -3.77 3.26
C ASN A 123 -29.96 -2.39 3.44
N THR A 124 -29.15 -1.33 3.55
CA THR A 124 -29.68 0.04 3.67
C THR A 124 -30.43 0.45 2.40
N LEU A 125 -29.90 0.11 1.22
CA LEU A 125 -30.59 0.36 -0.06
C LEU A 125 -31.90 -0.41 -0.18
N ASN A 126 -31.95 -1.67 0.26
CA ASN A 126 -33.18 -2.47 0.29
C ASN A 126 -34.25 -1.86 1.21
N ASN A 127 -33.85 -1.32 2.36
CA ASN A 127 -34.76 -0.60 3.25
C ASN A 127 -35.27 0.69 2.63
N ILE A 128 -34.40 1.48 1.99
CA ILE A 128 -34.79 2.67 1.25
C ILE A 128 -35.79 2.32 0.14
N TYR A 129 -35.53 1.26 -0.62
CA TYR A 129 -36.44 0.78 -1.66
C TYR A 129 -37.82 0.41 -1.10
N SER A 130 -37.85 -0.31 0.02
CA SER A 130 -39.10 -0.68 0.70
C SER A 130 -39.88 0.56 1.17
N LEU A 131 -39.19 1.54 1.76
CA LEU A 131 -39.80 2.80 2.20
C LEU A 131 -40.28 3.66 1.03
N ALA A 132 -39.55 3.66 -0.09
CA ALA A 132 -39.94 4.34 -1.32
C ALA A 132 -41.20 3.70 -1.93
N GLN A 133 -41.30 2.37 -1.96
CA GLN A 133 -42.52 1.68 -2.39
C GLN A 133 -43.73 2.04 -1.51
N LEU A 134 -43.50 2.16 -0.20
CA LEU A 134 -44.52 2.57 0.77
C LEU A 134 -44.79 4.09 0.77
N LYS A 135 -44.12 4.87 -0.09
CA LYS A 135 -44.19 6.34 -0.13
C LYS A 135 -43.99 6.99 1.23
N SER A 136 -43.06 6.45 2.02
CA SER A 136 -42.78 6.99 3.35
C SER A 136 -42.09 8.35 3.26
N ASP A 137 -42.59 9.32 4.01
CA ASP A 137 -41.97 10.65 4.15
C ASP A 137 -40.55 10.61 4.75
N LYS A 138 -40.15 9.49 5.35
CA LYS A 138 -38.80 9.27 5.89
C LYS A 138 -37.75 8.99 4.80
N THR A 139 -38.17 8.60 3.60
CA THR A 139 -37.27 8.14 2.53
C THR A 139 -36.19 9.17 2.15
N PRO A 140 -36.50 10.47 1.93
CA PRO A 140 -35.49 11.47 1.58
C PRO A 140 -34.44 11.66 2.66
N GLN A 141 -34.84 11.66 3.94
CA GLN A 141 -33.92 11.83 5.07
C GLN A 141 -32.91 10.67 5.15
N ILE A 142 -33.35 9.44 4.88
CA ILE A 142 -32.50 8.25 4.92
C ILE A 142 -31.48 8.27 3.78
N ILE A 143 -31.90 8.67 2.58
CA ILE A 143 -31.00 8.83 1.43
C ILE A 143 -29.91 9.86 1.76
N LEU A 144 -30.30 10.99 2.37
CA LEU A 144 -29.33 12.01 2.79
C LEU A 144 -28.33 11.45 3.79
N LYS A 145 -28.78 10.79 4.87
CA LYS A 145 -27.90 10.16 5.86
C LYS A 145 -26.94 9.15 5.25
N LEU A 146 -27.42 8.32 4.33
CA LEU A 146 -26.58 7.36 3.60
C LEU A 146 -25.52 8.07 2.75
N SER A 147 -25.90 9.12 2.03
CA SER A 147 -24.98 9.94 1.23
C SER A 147 -23.89 10.58 2.10
N GLU A 148 -24.23 11.05 3.29
CA GLU A 148 -23.27 11.62 4.24
C GLU A 148 -22.27 10.58 4.76
N LEU A 149 -22.72 9.37 5.10
CA LEU A 149 -21.80 8.28 5.46
C LEU A 149 -20.87 7.91 4.31
N MET A 150 -21.38 7.84 3.07
CA MET A 150 -20.55 7.57 1.90
C MET A 150 -19.50 8.66 1.69
N ARG A 151 -19.90 9.94 1.80
CA ARG A 151 -18.98 11.07 1.66
C ARG A 151 -17.86 11.00 2.70
N TYR A 152 -18.20 10.73 3.96
CA TYR A 152 -17.19 10.59 5.01
C TYR A 152 -16.21 9.44 4.73
N ASN A 153 -16.70 8.27 4.32
CA ASN A 153 -15.83 7.14 3.97
C ASN A 153 -14.89 7.43 2.80
N ILE A 154 -15.34 8.20 1.80
CA ILE A 154 -14.53 8.51 0.61
C ILE A 154 -13.46 9.57 0.93
N TYR A 155 -13.80 10.62 1.67
CA TYR A 155 -12.94 11.79 1.83
C TYR A 155 -12.23 11.89 3.18
N GLU A 156 -12.84 11.39 4.25
CA GLU A 156 -12.37 11.59 5.63
C GLU A 156 -11.68 10.36 6.21
N ALA A 157 -12.12 9.14 5.86
CA ALA A 157 -11.61 7.90 6.46
C ALA A 157 -10.12 7.62 6.24
N ASN A 158 -9.50 8.23 5.22
CA ASN A 158 -8.07 8.07 4.92
C ASN A 158 -7.20 9.25 5.41
N LYS A 159 -7.79 10.23 6.10
CA LYS A 159 -7.02 11.32 6.71
C LYS A 159 -6.39 10.81 8.00
N GLU A 160 -5.26 11.41 8.37
CA GLU A 160 -4.57 11.10 9.64
C GLU A 160 -5.42 11.50 10.86
N LYS A 161 -6.12 12.63 10.79
CA LYS A 161 -7.05 13.09 11.82
C LYS A 161 -8.23 13.83 11.20
N VAL A 162 -9.38 13.72 11.87
CA VAL A 162 -10.64 14.39 11.53
C VAL A 162 -11.17 15.13 12.75
N PHE A 163 -12.04 16.12 12.56
CA PHE A 163 -12.67 16.77 13.72
C PHE A 163 -13.62 15.79 14.41
N LEU A 164 -13.62 15.81 15.74
CA LEU A 164 -14.49 14.99 16.57
C LEU A 164 -15.98 15.19 16.21
N LYS A 165 -16.37 16.41 15.83
CA LYS A 165 -17.72 16.71 15.35
C LYS A 165 -18.12 15.87 14.13
N ASP A 166 -17.18 15.63 13.22
CA ASP A 166 -17.46 14.91 11.97
C ASP A 166 -17.59 13.40 12.26
N GLU A 167 -16.75 12.87 13.16
CA GLU A 167 -16.88 11.48 13.65
C GLU A 167 -18.21 11.28 14.41
N ILE A 168 -18.60 12.21 15.28
CA ILE A 168 -19.88 12.15 16.02
C ILE A 168 -21.08 12.18 15.06
N ASN A 169 -21.03 13.06 14.04
CA ASN A 169 -22.07 13.12 13.01
C ASN A 169 -22.13 11.81 12.21
N TYR A 170 -20.98 11.23 11.90
CA TYR A 170 -20.91 9.92 11.24
C TYR A 170 -21.55 8.83 12.11
N VAL A 171 -21.20 8.75 13.39
CA VAL A 171 -21.77 7.79 14.36
C VAL A 171 -23.28 7.98 14.49
N GLN A 172 -23.77 9.21 14.62
CA GLN A 172 -25.20 9.51 14.69
C GLN A 172 -25.95 9.02 13.44
N ASN A 173 -25.43 9.33 12.25
CA ASN A 173 -26.03 8.91 10.99
C ASN A 173 -26.04 7.38 10.84
N PHE A 174 -24.97 6.72 11.26
CA PHE A 174 -24.90 5.25 11.29
C PHE A 174 -25.97 4.66 12.22
N ILE A 175 -26.08 5.15 13.46
CA ILE A 175 -27.07 4.68 14.44
C ILE A 175 -28.49 4.92 13.93
N ASP A 176 -28.78 6.07 13.31
CA ASP A 176 -30.11 6.36 12.79
C ASP A 176 -30.52 5.42 11.65
N LEU A 177 -29.59 5.07 10.76
CA LEU A 177 -29.85 4.06 9.73
C LEU A 177 -30.07 2.68 10.35
N GLN A 178 -29.33 2.32 11.40
CA GLN A 178 -29.53 1.07 12.14
C GLN A 178 -30.90 1.02 12.82
N ARG A 179 -31.32 2.09 13.49
CA ARG A 179 -32.65 2.19 14.14
C ARG A 179 -33.79 1.93 13.14
N ILE A 180 -33.65 2.44 11.93
CA ILE A 180 -34.65 2.24 10.87
C ILE A 180 -34.67 0.79 10.39
N ARG A 181 -33.49 0.18 10.25
CA ARG A 181 -33.36 -1.23 9.84
C ARG A 181 -33.97 -2.19 10.85
N LEU A 182 -33.80 -1.91 12.14
CA LEU A 182 -34.11 -2.86 13.21
C LEU A 182 -35.55 -2.82 13.71
N ALA A 183 -36.34 -1.81 13.31
CA ALA A 183 -37.70 -1.61 13.79
C ALA A 183 -37.81 -1.70 15.34
N LYS A 184 -39.02 -1.82 15.91
CA LYS A 184 -39.25 -1.68 17.36
C LYS A 184 -38.66 -2.80 18.25
N SER A 185 -37.91 -3.76 17.73
CA SER A 185 -37.45 -4.92 18.51
C SER A 185 -36.20 -4.68 19.35
N VAL A 186 -35.50 -3.55 19.15
CA VAL A 186 -34.27 -3.20 19.87
C VAL A 186 -34.39 -1.81 20.47
N ASP A 187 -34.13 -1.67 21.76
CA ASP A 187 -34.02 -0.37 22.42
C ASP A 187 -32.61 0.19 22.19
N ILE A 188 -32.50 1.41 21.65
CA ILE A 188 -31.21 1.97 21.21
C ILE A 188 -31.08 3.38 21.77
N ASP A 189 -30.32 3.50 22.85
CA ASP A 189 -29.99 4.78 23.47
C ASP A 189 -28.63 5.26 22.97
N TYR A 190 -28.60 6.51 22.49
CA TYR A 190 -27.37 7.18 22.06
C TYR A 190 -27.37 8.61 22.56
N TYR A 191 -26.30 8.99 23.25
CA TYR A 191 -26.13 10.35 23.73
C TYR A 191 -24.66 10.78 23.76
N VAL A 192 -24.47 12.07 23.53
CA VAL A 192 -23.17 12.74 23.56
C VAL A 192 -23.21 13.78 24.68
N ARG A 193 -22.23 13.76 25.57
CA ARG A 193 -22.09 14.69 26.69
C ARG A 193 -20.79 15.48 26.59
N GLY A 194 -20.84 16.73 27.06
CA GLY A 194 -19.68 17.61 27.10
C GLY A 194 -19.55 18.53 25.89
N LYS A 195 -18.40 19.19 25.77
CA LYS A 195 -18.12 20.19 24.72
C LYS A 195 -17.21 19.58 23.66
N ILE A 196 -17.74 19.41 22.44
CA ILE A 196 -17.01 18.85 21.30
C ILE A 196 -15.75 19.68 20.97
N GLY A 197 -15.88 21.02 20.91
CA GLY A 197 -14.79 21.92 20.54
C GLY A 197 -14.20 21.60 19.15
N ASP A 198 -12.93 21.96 18.95
CA ASP A 198 -12.16 21.68 17.72
C ASP A 198 -11.23 20.47 17.86
N LYS A 199 -11.56 19.54 18.77
CA LYS A 199 -10.80 18.32 19.02
C LYS A 199 -10.68 17.48 17.76
N LYS A 200 -9.54 16.82 17.58
CA LYS A 200 -9.25 15.95 16.43
C LYS A 200 -8.90 14.54 16.88
N ILE A 201 -9.43 13.55 16.18
CA ILE A 201 -9.22 12.13 16.45
C ILE A 201 -8.96 11.37 15.15
N GLU A 202 -8.46 10.16 15.29
CA GLU A 202 -8.38 9.19 14.20
C GLU A 202 -9.79 8.90 13.65
N PRO A 203 -10.01 8.92 12.33
CA PRO A 203 -11.32 8.62 11.75
C PRO A 203 -11.75 7.16 12.00
N LEU A 204 -13.04 6.95 12.15
CA LEU A 204 -13.67 5.63 12.31
C LEU A 204 -13.13 4.86 13.51
N ILE A 205 -12.68 5.54 14.57
CA ILE A 205 -12.11 4.88 15.76
C ILE A 205 -13.21 4.31 16.67
N PHE A 206 -14.38 4.94 16.70
CA PHE A 206 -15.52 4.49 17.50
C PHE A 206 -16.37 3.44 16.80
N LEU A 207 -16.48 3.56 15.47
CA LEU A 207 -17.38 2.74 14.64
C LEU A 207 -17.25 1.23 14.92
N PRO A 208 -16.06 0.63 15.00
CA PRO A 208 -15.95 -0.82 15.14
C PRO A 208 -16.56 -1.38 16.44
N PHE A 209 -16.53 -0.61 17.53
CA PHE A 209 -17.15 -1.00 18.81
C PHE A 209 -18.67 -0.91 18.73
N ILE A 210 -19.16 0.13 18.06
CA ILE A 210 -20.60 0.36 17.84
C ILE A 210 -21.16 -0.71 16.88
N GLU A 211 -20.47 -1.00 15.78
CA GLU A 211 -20.81 -2.09 14.86
C GLU A 211 -20.85 -3.44 15.57
N ASN A 212 -19.89 -3.70 16.47
CA ASN A 212 -19.87 -4.92 17.25
C ASN A 212 -21.13 -5.07 18.12
N ALA A 213 -21.60 -3.98 18.74
CA ALA A 213 -22.86 -3.99 19.50
C ALA A 213 -24.08 -4.26 18.62
N PHE A 214 -24.18 -3.68 17.42
CA PHE A 214 -25.27 -4.02 16.49
C PHE A 214 -25.15 -5.44 15.90
N LYS A 215 -23.95 -6.00 15.80
CA LYS A 215 -23.75 -7.35 15.26
C LYS A 215 -24.09 -8.44 16.29
N HIS A 216 -23.77 -8.21 17.56
CA HIS A 216 -23.85 -9.20 18.62
C HIS A 216 -24.93 -8.93 19.66
N GLY A 217 -25.43 -7.69 19.74
CA GLY A 217 -26.41 -7.25 20.73
C GLY A 217 -27.87 -7.39 20.31
N ILE A 218 -28.13 -7.94 19.12
CA ILE A 218 -29.47 -7.99 18.55
C ILE A 218 -29.97 -9.43 18.59
N ASP A 219 -31.04 -9.62 19.36
CA ASP A 219 -31.91 -10.78 19.29
C ASP A 219 -33.24 -10.35 18.66
N TYR A 220 -33.65 -10.97 17.55
CA TYR A 220 -34.95 -10.67 16.93
C TYR A 220 -36.12 -11.35 17.66
N THR A 221 -35.84 -12.25 18.60
CA THR A 221 -36.84 -13.03 19.34
C THR A 221 -37.11 -12.52 20.75
N ASN A 222 -36.13 -11.84 21.37
CA ASN A 222 -36.22 -11.30 22.73
C ASN A 222 -35.97 -9.78 22.72
N SER A 223 -36.52 -9.07 23.69
CA SER A 223 -36.18 -7.65 23.89
C SER A 223 -34.69 -7.51 24.21
N CYS A 224 -33.99 -6.70 23.42
CA CYS A 224 -32.57 -6.40 23.60
C CYS A 224 -32.34 -4.90 23.57
N SER A 225 -31.27 -4.46 24.24
CA SER A 225 -30.87 -3.05 24.29
C SER A 225 -29.42 -2.85 23.87
N ILE A 226 -29.16 -1.67 23.30
CA ILE A 226 -27.85 -1.14 22.96
C ILE A 226 -27.77 0.30 23.50
N ASP A 227 -26.89 0.51 24.47
CA ASP A 227 -26.63 1.81 25.07
C ASP A 227 -25.26 2.31 24.60
N ILE A 228 -25.20 3.51 24.00
CA ILE A 228 -23.98 4.13 23.49
C ILE A 228 -23.86 5.53 24.08
N GLU A 229 -22.77 5.79 24.79
CA GLU A 229 -22.43 7.09 25.35
C GLU A 229 -21.07 7.55 24.85
N ILE A 230 -20.99 8.82 24.43
CA ILE A 230 -19.73 9.51 24.19
C ILE A 230 -19.64 10.68 25.17
N SER A 231 -18.71 10.60 26.11
CA SER A 231 -18.40 11.67 27.07
C SER A 231 -17.13 12.40 26.64
N ILE A 232 -17.21 13.73 26.55
CA ILE A 232 -16.15 14.60 26.05
C ILE A 232 -15.73 15.55 27.16
N GLU A 233 -14.51 15.36 27.64
CA GLU A 233 -13.87 16.25 28.61
C GLU A 233 -12.75 17.06 27.93
N GLU A 234 -12.01 17.85 28.70
CA GLU A 234 -10.99 18.73 28.13
C GLU A 234 -9.84 17.95 27.48
N GLN A 235 -9.33 16.92 28.18
CA GLN A 235 -8.17 16.11 27.79
C GLN A 235 -8.49 14.65 27.51
N GLU A 236 -9.75 14.23 27.61
CA GLU A 236 -10.14 12.86 27.32
C GLU A 236 -11.49 12.75 26.61
N ILE A 237 -11.62 11.68 25.83
CA ILE A 237 -12.88 11.28 25.20
C ILE A 237 -13.15 9.83 25.59
N THR A 238 -14.30 9.58 26.20
CA THR A 238 -14.73 8.24 26.60
C THR A 238 -15.89 7.78 25.74
N LEU A 239 -15.73 6.65 25.07
CA LEU A 239 -16.80 5.87 24.46
C LEU A 239 -17.18 4.73 25.40
N LEU A 240 -18.46 4.65 25.76
CA LEU A 240 -19.06 3.53 26.48
C LEU A 240 -20.12 2.88 25.58
N VAL A 241 -19.98 1.58 25.34
CA VAL A 241 -20.95 0.79 24.58
C VAL A 241 -21.36 -0.40 25.42
N ILE A 242 -22.66 -0.56 25.64
CA ILE A 242 -23.26 -1.67 26.38
C ILE A 242 -24.30 -2.32 25.49
N ASN A 243 -24.25 -3.63 25.33
CA ASN A 243 -25.29 -4.37 24.61
C ASN A 243 -25.69 -5.64 25.34
N SER A 244 -26.91 -6.11 25.10
CA SER A 244 -27.39 -7.40 25.61
C SER A 244 -26.53 -8.55 25.06
N THR A 245 -26.18 -9.55 25.87
CA THR A 245 -25.52 -10.77 25.39
C THR A 245 -26.57 -11.76 24.87
N LEU A 246 -26.29 -12.41 23.76
CA LEU A 246 -27.12 -13.52 23.29
C LEU A 246 -26.86 -14.74 24.15
N SER A 247 -27.90 -15.34 24.71
CA SER A 247 -27.86 -16.53 25.58
C SER A 247 -27.29 -17.79 24.92
N ARG A 248 -26.86 -17.72 23.64
CA ARG A 248 -26.28 -18.84 22.88
C ARG A 248 -24.76 -18.92 23.07
N LYS A 249 -24.36 -19.50 24.20
CA LYS A 249 -22.96 -19.63 24.70
C LYS A 249 -21.93 -20.35 23.80
N GLU A 250 -22.27 -20.92 22.63
CA GLU A 250 -21.39 -21.96 22.03
C GLU A 250 -20.68 -21.67 20.69
N LYS A 251 -20.77 -20.48 20.08
CA LYS A 251 -20.00 -20.22 18.83
C LYS A 251 -19.32 -18.85 18.69
N ILE A 252 -19.51 -17.94 19.64
CA ILE A 252 -19.17 -16.52 19.44
C ILE A 252 -17.71 -16.19 19.82
N ALA A 253 -17.10 -16.94 20.75
CA ALA A 253 -15.76 -16.63 21.28
C ALA A 253 -14.64 -16.62 20.22
N GLN A 254 -14.77 -17.38 19.13
CA GLN A 254 -13.74 -17.46 18.08
C GLN A 254 -13.90 -16.40 16.97
N GLN A 255 -15.12 -15.90 16.71
CA GLN A 255 -15.39 -14.90 15.66
C GLN A 255 -15.36 -13.45 16.17
N SER A 256 -15.81 -13.21 17.41
CA SER A 256 -15.77 -11.87 18.04
C SER A 256 -14.35 -11.39 18.34
N GLY A 257 -13.41 -12.32 18.58
CA GLY A 257 -12.00 -12.02 18.86
C GLY A 257 -11.23 -11.38 17.70
N PHE A 258 -11.63 -11.60 16.44
CA PHE A 258 -10.91 -11.05 15.27
C PHE A 258 -11.08 -9.53 15.12
N GLY A 259 -12.31 -9.03 15.29
CA GLY A 259 -12.61 -7.59 15.18
C GLY A 259 -11.91 -6.79 16.29
N LEU A 260 -12.09 -7.21 17.55
CA LEU A 260 -11.45 -6.58 18.70
C LEU A 260 -9.92 -6.65 18.67
N ARG A 261 -9.34 -7.73 18.14
CA ARG A 261 -7.88 -7.86 17.99
C ARG A 261 -7.31 -6.84 16.99
N ASN A 262 -7.99 -6.62 15.87
CA ASN A 262 -7.55 -5.64 14.87
C ASN A 262 -7.65 -4.21 15.42
N ILE A 263 -8.72 -3.92 16.17
CA ILE A 263 -8.91 -2.60 16.78
C ILE A 263 -7.86 -2.34 17.87
N LYS A 264 -7.56 -3.33 18.72
CA LYS A 264 -6.49 -3.22 19.72
C LYS A 264 -5.13 -2.91 19.09
N LYS A 265 -4.79 -3.61 17.99
CA LYS A 265 -3.57 -3.30 17.22
C LYS A 265 -3.58 -1.87 16.66
N ARG A 266 -4.72 -1.41 16.14
CA ARG A 266 -4.86 -0.05 15.61
C ARG A 266 -4.69 1.00 16.71
N LEU A 267 -5.30 0.80 17.88
CA LEU A 267 -5.13 1.68 19.05
C LEU A 267 -3.67 1.71 19.51
N GLU A 268 -3.01 0.56 19.58
CA GLU A 268 -1.60 0.48 19.98
C GLU A 268 -0.66 1.23 19.02
N LEU A 269 -0.96 1.21 17.72
CA LEU A 269 -0.17 1.92 16.71
C LEU A 269 -0.40 3.44 16.73
N LEU A 270 -1.64 3.89 16.98
CA LEU A 270 -2.06 5.28 16.78
C LEU A 270 -2.17 6.10 18.07
N TYR A 271 -2.36 5.44 19.21
CA TYR A 271 -2.56 6.05 20.52
C TYR A 271 -1.67 5.39 21.57
N LYS A 272 -0.45 4.98 21.22
CA LYS A 272 0.45 4.28 22.14
C LYS A 272 0.56 5.01 23.50
N ASN A 273 0.23 4.34 24.60
CA ASN A 273 0.17 4.89 25.96
C ASN A 273 -0.82 6.08 26.15
N GLN A 274 -1.73 6.30 25.20
CA GLN A 274 -2.72 7.39 25.16
C GLN A 274 -4.15 6.84 25.07
N TYR A 275 -4.39 5.60 25.51
CA TYR A 275 -5.74 5.06 25.65
C TYR A 275 -5.84 4.06 26.80
N THR A 276 -7.06 3.88 27.32
CA THR A 276 -7.46 2.70 28.09
C THR A 276 -8.62 2.00 27.39
N LEU A 277 -8.62 0.67 27.42
CA LEU A 277 -9.67 -0.14 26.81
C LEU A 277 -10.08 -1.25 27.78
N ASP A 278 -11.24 -1.08 28.41
CA ASP A 278 -11.84 -2.06 29.30
C ASP A 278 -12.96 -2.79 28.56
N ILE A 279 -12.88 -4.12 28.53
CA ILE A 279 -13.90 -4.99 27.94
C ILE A 279 -14.34 -5.96 29.02
N SER A 280 -15.63 -5.97 29.33
CA SER A 280 -16.22 -6.87 30.30
C SER A 280 -17.49 -7.50 29.76
N GLU A 281 -17.74 -8.74 30.16
CA GLU A 281 -18.92 -9.50 29.79
C GLU A 281 -19.48 -10.17 31.05
N ASN A 282 -20.78 -10.04 31.26
CA ASN A 282 -21.52 -10.79 32.25
C ASN A 282 -22.64 -11.58 31.55
N GLU A 283 -23.46 -12.32 32.32
CA GLU A 283 -24.45 -13.23 31.75
C GLU A 283 -25.44 -12.57 30.79
N ASN A 284 -25.72 -11.27 30.96
CA ASN A 284 -26.77 -10.55 30.22
C ASN A 284 -26.26 -9.34 29.44
N LYS A 285 -25.01 -8.88 29.66
CA LYS A 285 -24.47 -7.66 29.08
C LYS A 285 -23.00 -7.80 28.70
N PHE A 286 -22.68 -7.25 27.52
CA PHE A 286 -21.33 -7.02 27.04
C PHE A 286 -21.06 -5.52 27.08
N MET A 287 -19.93 -5.12 27.67
CA MET A 287 -19.57 -3.72 27.85
C MET A 287 -18.17 -3.47 27.31
N VAL A 288 -18.04 -2.38 26.57
CA VAL A 288 -16.76 -1.83 26.13
C VAL A 288 -16.67 -0.37 26.59
N LYS A 289 -15.59 -0.04 27.27
CA LYS A 289 -15.22 1.33 27.60
C LYS A 289 -13.86 1.65 26.99
N LEU A 290 -13.83 2.58 26.05
CA LEU A 290 -12.62 3.12 25.45
C LEU A 290 -12.45 4.56 25.94
N THR A 291 -11.32 4.86 26.57
CA THR A 291 -10.91 6.24 26.90
C THR A 291 -9.72 6.60 26.04
N LEU A 292 -9.79 7.72 25.33
CA LEU A 292 -8.69 8.29 24.56
C LEU A 292 -8.18 9.52 25.29
N TYR A 293 -6.87 9.60 25.52
CA TYR A 293 -6.22 10.77 26.10
C TYR A 293 -5.69 11.66 24.98
N LEU A 294 -6.19 12.89 24.94
CA LEU A 294 -5.79 13.91 23.98
C LEU A 294 -4.60 14.66 24.59
N ASN A 295 -3.38 14.19 24.31
CA ASN A 295 -2.21 14.97 24.69
C ASN A 295 -2.13 16.19 23.77
N ASP A 296 -2.08 17.38 24.37
CA ASP A 296 -1.71 18.60 23.67
C ASP A 296 -0.28 18.42 23.13
N HIS A 297 -0.13 18.46 21.81
CA HIS A 297 1.15 18.74 21.15
C HIS A 297 1.17 20.20 20.73
#